data_AF-M4YPW1-F1
#
_entry.id   AF-M4YPW1-F1
#
_cell.length_a   1.000
_cell.length_b   1.000
_cell.length_c   1.000
_cell.angle_alpha   90.00
_cell.angle_beta   90.00
_cell.angle_gamma   90.00
#
_symmetry.space_group_name_H-M   'P 1'
#
loop_
_entity.id
_entity.type
_entity.pdbx_description
1 polymer ?
#
loop_
_entity_poly.entity_id
_entity_poly.type
_entity_poly.pdbx_seq_one_letter_code
_entity_poly.pdbx_strand_id
1 'polypeptide(L)'
;MIYKGKKIRPGVVDEWLYEDFIDIAYGRGENLKNTLLWKDSYERGFVCPDGNGKWLAFAYDGRDHLYLGTFTNDEVFEPEEEDWNDYQDWMFSNADKAPSSEAVNIIRSLYLDERNKGIRRPIGERIFNDQGCLKWFAKYWDYVRWCEHGNECSLSEVGFDGFIDTFLNPEPYIEYLLPEGDETHEGKELAASLMRIHKRLIG
;
A
#
# COMPACT_ATOMS: atom_id res chain seq x y z
N MET A 1 -19.24 -27.76 2.07
CA MET A 1 -19.40 -27.43 0.63
C MET A 1 -20.70 -28.00 0.06
N ILE A 2 -21.11 -27.58 -1.14
CA ILE A 2 -22.18 -28.25 -1.91
C ILE A 2 -21.52 -28.99 -3.08
N TYR A 3 -21.75 -30.30 -3.20
CA TYR A 3 -21.21 -31.12 -4.28
C TYR A 3 -22.33 -31.97 -4.89
N LYS A 4 -22.50 -31.88 -6.22
CA LYS A 4 -23.60 -32.53 -6.97
C LYS A 4 -24.98 -32.35 -6.28
N GLY A 5 -25.27 -31.13 -5.81
CA GLY A 5 -26.54 -30.77 -5.16
C GLY A 5 -26.68 -31.22 -3.69
N LYS A 6 -25.70 -31.90 -3.12
CA LYS A 6 -25.71 -32.34 -1.72
C LYS A 6 -24.80 -31.46 -0.86
N LYS A 7 -25.28 -31.06 0.32
CA LYS A 7 -24.48 -30.34 1.30
C LYS A 7 -23.58 -31.32 2.07
N ILE A 8 -22.28 -31.14 1.95
CA ILE A 8 -21.24 -31.92 2.63
C ILE A 8 -20.71 -31.10 3.81
N ARG A 9 -20.70 -31.72 4.99
CA ARG A 9 -20.19 -31.15 6.24
C ARG A 9 -18.73 -31.58 6.45
N PRO A 10 -17.93 -30.78 7.18
CA PRO A 10 -16.58 -31.19 7.57
C PRO A 10 -16.56 -32.53 8.30
N GLY A 11 -15.52 -33.32 8.07
CA GLY A 11 -15.34 -34.67 8.63
C GLY A 11 -14.82 -35.66 7.60
N VAL A 12 -14.94 -36.95 7.93
CA VAL A 12 -14.56 -38.05 7.04
C VAL A 12 -15.44 -38.04 5.79
N VAL A 13 -14.79 -38.19 4.64
CA VAL A 13 -15.43 -38.26 3.32
C VAL A 13 -14.92 -39.46 2.53
N ASP A 14 -15.66 -39.84 1.50
CA ASP A 14 -15.26 -40.91 0.59
C ASP A 14 -14.02 -40.51 -0.23
N GLU A 15 -13.15 -41.48 -0.49
CA GLU A 15 -11.93 -41.29 -1.32
C GLU A 15 -12.27 -40.72 -2.70
N TRP A 16 -13.33 -41.20 -3.35
CA TRP A 16 -13.78 -40.67 -4.64
C TRP A 16 -14.08 -39.18 -4.62
N LEU A 17 -14.62 -38.67 -3.51
CA LEU A 17 -14.86 -37.24 -3.37
C LEU A 17 -13.53 -36.49 -3.20
N TYR A 18 -12.61 -37.04 -2.41
CA TYR A 18 -11.28 -36.47 -2.21
C TYR A 18 -10.51 -36.38 -3.54
N GLU A 19 -10.50 -37.46 -4.32
CA GLU A 19 -9.84 -37.52 -5.63
C GLU A 19 -10.50 -36.57 -6.66
N ASP A 20 -11.83 -36.44 -6.70
CA ASP A 20 -12.47 -35.48 -7.61
C ASP A 20 -12.00 -34.03 -7.40
N PHE A 21 -11.66 -33.66 -6.16
CA PHE A 21 -11.15 -32.32 -5.85
C PHE A 21 -9.62 -32.22 -5.95
N ILE A 22 -8.88 -33.34 -5.89
CA ILE A 22 -7.41 -33.31 -6.04
C ILE A 22 -7.01 -32.88 -7.45
N ASP A 23 -7.78 -33.28 -8.46
CA ASP A 23 -7.56 -32.88 -9.85
C ASP A 23 -7.69 -31.36 -10.03
N ILE A 24 -8.66 -30.75 -9.36
CA ILE A 24 -8.83 -29.29 -9.35
C ILE A 24 -7.63 -28.64 -8.65
N ALA A 25 -7.15 -29.25 -7.57
CA ALA A 25 -6.02 -28.73 -6.81
C ALA A 25 -4.72 -28.76 -7.62
N TYR A 26 -4.46 -29.81 -8.39
CA TYR A 26 -3.30 -29.86 -9.30
C TYR A 26 -3.33 -28.79 -10.39
N GLY A 27 -4.52 -28.29 -10.75
CA GLY A 27 -4.66 -27.23 -11.74
C GLY A 27 -4.58 -25.80 -11.20
N ARG A 28 -5.25 -25.52 -10.07
CA ARG A 28 -5.45 -24.17 -9.54
C ARG A 28 -5.44 -24.08 -8.00
N GLY A 29 -5.10 -25.18 -7.34
CA GLY A 29 -5.04 -25.24 -5.88
C GLY A 29 -3.61 -25.16 -5.36
N GLU A 30 -3.50 -25.34 -4.05
CA GLU A 30 -2.24 -25.29 -3.32
C GLU A 30 -2.08 -26.51 -2.41
N ASN A 31 -0.84 -26.85 -2.07
CA ASN A 31 -0.57 -27.92 -1.12
C ASN A 31 -0.98 -27.49 0.29
N LEU A 32 -1.79 -28.30 0.99
CA LEU A 32 -2.27 -27.98 2.33
C LEU A 32 -1.11 -27.76 3.31
N LYS A 33 0.04 -28.40 3.09
CA LYS A 33 1.22 -28.26 3.95
C LYS A 33 1.79 -26.84 3.97
N ASN A 34 1.49 -26.02 2.96
CA ASN A 34 1.92 -24.63 2.86
C ASN A 34 0.87 -23.65 3.42
N THR A 35 -0.11 -24.14 4.16
CA THR A 35 -1.25 -23.35 4.65
C THR A 35 -1.30 -23.36 6.18
N LEU A 36 -2.00 -22.37 6.76
CA LEU A 36 -2.30 -22.27 8.19
C LEU A 36 -3.14 -23.44 8.72
N LEU A 37 -3.78 -24.20 7.83
CA LEU A 37 -4.66 -25.32 8.18
C LEU A 37 -3.91 -26.64 8.40
N TRP A 38 -2.62 -26.70 8.08
CA TRP A 38 -1.81 -27.90 8.24
C TRP A 38 -1.73 -28.32 9.72
N LYS A 39 -1.77 -29.63 9.96
CA LYS A 39 -1.53 -30.25 11.27
C LYS A 39 -0.57 -31.41 11.12
N ASP A 40 0.26 -31.64 12.13
CA ASP A 40 1.24 -32.75 12.14
C ASP A 40 0.58 -34.14 12.03
N SER A 41 -0.70 -34.25 12.37
CA SER A 41 -1.47 -35.49 12.19
C SER A 41 -1.81 -35.79 10.73
N TYR A 42 -1.63 -34.85 9.81
CA TYR A 42 -1.90 -35.05 8.39
C TYR A 42 -0.65 -35.54 7.69
N GLU A 43 -0.80 -36.50 6.79
CA GLU A 43 0.30 -37.00 5.96
C GLU A 43 0.37 -36.26 4.62
N ARG A 44 -0.79 -35.89 4.08
CA ARG A 44 -0.93 -35.11 2.84
C ARG A 44 -2.25 -34.37 2.81
N GLY A 45 -2.36 -33.39 1.93
CA GLY A 45 -3.59 -32.65 1.73
C GLY A 45 -3.43 -31.57 0.69
N PHE A 46 -4.54 -30.96 0.31
CA PHE A 46 -4.56 -29.85 -0.63
C PHE A 46 -5.68 -28.87 -0.27
N VAL A 47 -5.57 -27.67 -0.81
CA VAL A 47 -6.66 -26.69 -0.86
C VAL A 47 -6.97 -26.36 -2.31
N CYS A 48 -8.23 -26.14 -2.62
CA CYS A 48 -8.66 -25.76 -3.96
C CYS A 48 -9.74 -24.68 -3.91
N PRO A 49 -9.84 -23.80 -4.92
CA PRO A 49 -10.86 -22.77 -4.94
C PRO A 49 -12.26 -23.37 -5.09
N ASP A 50 -13.24 -22.80 -4.38
CA ASP A 50 -14.66 -23.24 -4.44
C ASP A 50 -15.46 -22.59 -5.59
N GLY A 51 -14.81 -21.70 -6.36
CA GLY A 51 -15.42 -20.94 -7.45
C GLY A 51 -16.17 -19.68 -7.04
N ASN A 52 -16.29 -19.39 -5.74
CA ASN A 52 -16.99 -18.22 -5.19
C ASN A 52 -16.06 -17.35 -4.30
N GLY A 53 -14.75 -17.42 -4.53
CA GLY A 53 -13.75 -16.67 -3.77
C GLY A 53 -13.42 -17.26 -2.40
N LYS A 54 -13.78 -18.53 -2.14
CA LYS A 54 -13.37 -19.27 -0.94
C LYS A 54 -12.53 -20.49 -1.32
N TRP A 55 -11.98 -21.14 -0.31
CA TRP A 55 -11.11 -22.30 -0.43
C TRP A 55 -11.70 -23.51 0.27
N LEU A 56 -11.65 -24.67 -0.38
CA LEU A 56 -11.99 -25.97 0.18
C LEU A 56 -10.70 -26.65 0.61
N ALA A 57 -10.65 -27.17 1.84
CA ALA A 57 -9.46 -27.84 2.35
C ALA A 57 -9.72 -29.33 2.60
N PHE A 58 -8.79 -30.16 2.16
CA PHE A 58 -8.84 -31.61 2.27
C PHE A 58 -7.51 -32.16 2.80
N ALA A 59 -7.58 -33.18 3.65
CA ALA A 59 -6.41 -33.86 4.21
C ALA A 59 -6.59 -35.38 4.22
N TYR A 60 -5.47 -36.08 4.35
CA TYR A 60 -5.41 -37.50 4.67
C TYR A 60 -4.52 -37.66 5.91
N ASP A 61 -5.05 -38.30 6.95
CA ASP A 61 -4.38 -38.45 8.26
C ASP A 61 -3.65 -39.79 8.44
N GLY A 62 -3.41 -40.53 7.36
CA GLY A 62 -2.85 -41.88 7.40
C GLY A 62 -3.92 -42.98 7.51
N ARG A 63 -5.19 -42.62 7.73
CA ARG A 63 -6.31 -43.57 7.80
C ARG A 63 -7.51 -43.14 6.99
N ASP A 64 -7.97 -41.91 7.19
CA ASP A 64 -9.22 -41.40 6.66
C ASP A 64 -8.99 -40.18 5.75
N HIS A 65 -9.82 -40.04 4.72
CA HIS A 65 -9.88 -38.84 3.89
C HIS A 65 -10.80 -37.82 4.56
N LEU A 66 -10.31 -36.61 4.76
CA LEU A 66 -10.98 -35.57 5.54
C LEU A 66 -11.30 -34.38 4.65
N TYR A 67 -12.53 -33.92 4.71
CA TYR A 67 -12.89 -32.56 4.30
C TYR A 67 -12.86 -31.67 5.54
N LEU A 68 -11.93 -30.71 5.58
CA LEU A 68 -11.69 -29.87 6.75
C LEU A 68 -12.67 -28.70 6.85
N GLY A 69 -13.17 -28.23 5.70
CA GLY A 69 -14.11 -27.11 5.66
C GLY A 69 -13.97 -26.23 4.43
N THR A 70 -14.75 -25.14 4.44
CA THR A 70 -14.65 -24.04 3.47
C THR A 70 -14.20 -22.80 4.22
N PHE A 71 -13.15 -22.16 3.74
CA PHE A 71 -12.42 -21.10 4.42
C PHE A 71 -12.27 -19.88 3.51
N THR A 72 -12.15 -18.69 4.08
CA THR A 72 -11.72 -17.50 3.33
C THR A 72 -10.21 -17.53 3.08
N ASN A 73 -9.71 -16.68 2.20
CA ASN A 73 -8.28 -16.62 1.87
C ASN A 73 -7.40 -16.47 3.12
N ASP A 74 -7.74 -15.51 3.99
CA ASP A 74 -7.00 -15.17 5.20
C ASP A 74 -7.07 -16.25 6.30
N GLU A 75 -7.96 -17.22 6.17
CA GLU A 75 -8.04 -18.39 7.06
C GLU A 75 -7.17 -19.55 6.57
N VAL A 76 -6.79 -19.55 5.30
CA VAL A 76 -5.99 -20.60 4.66
C VAL A 76 -4.53 -20.22 4.58
N PHE A 77 -4.22 -19.07 4.03
CA PHE A 77 -2.85 -18.64 3.80
C PHE A 77 -2.43 -17.65 4.87
N GLU A 78 -1.14 -17.63 5.19
CA GLU A 78 -0.59 -16.47 5.89
C GLU A 78 -0.94 -15.22 5.07
N PRO A 79 -1.35 -14.11 5.71
CA PRO A 79 -1.51 -12.85 4.99
C PRO A 79 -0.20 -12.62 4.24
N GLU A 80 -0.27 -12.46 2.92
CA GLU A 80 0.90 -12.01 2.18
C GLU A 80 1.35 -10.72 2.87
N GLU A 81 2.59 -10.70 3.38
CA GLU A 81 3.18 -9.45 3.83
C GLU A 81 3.09 -8.51 2.64
N GLU A 82 2.26 -7.47 2.75
CA GLU A 82 2.15 -6.43 1.74
C GLU A 82 3.58 -5.99 1.38
N ASP A 83 4.04 -6.33 0.17
CA ASP A 83 5.38 -5.95 -0.27
C ASP A 83 5.46 -4.44 -0.11
N TRP A 84 6.35 -4.01 0.77
CA TRP A 84 6.49 -2.60 1.10
C TRP A 84 6.72 -1.76 -0.16
N ASN A 85 7.44 -2.30 -1.15
CA ASN A 85 7.67 -1.61 -2.41
C ASN A 85 6.37 -1.48 -3.22
N ASP A 86 5.58 -2.54 -3.34
CA ASP A 86 4.30 -2.50 -4.07
C ASP A 86 3.32 -1.54 -3.40
N TYR A 87 3.26 -1.52 -2.06
CA TYR A 87 2.45 -0.56 -1.31
C TYR A 87 2.93 0.88 -1.50
N GLN A 88 4.25 1.09 -1.43
CA GLN A 88 4.84 2.41 -1.61
C GLN A 88 4.56 2.95 -3.03
N ASP A 89 4.73 2.12 -4.05
CA ASP A 89 4.45 2.46 -5.46
C ASP A 89 2.96 2.74 -5.67
N TRP A 90 2.08 1.94 -5.07
CA TRP A 90 0.63 2.16 -5.11
C TRP A 90 0.26 3.50 -4.46
N MET A 91 0.77 3.79 -3.26
CA MET A 91 0.50 5.05 -2.56
C MET A 91 1.01 6.26 -3.37
N PHE A 92 2.22 6.19 -3.92
CA PHE A 92 2.76 7.23 -4.78
C PHE A 92 1.90 7.47 -6.03
N SER A 93 1.46 6.39 -6.69
CA SER A 93 0.54 6.49 -7.84
C SER A 93 -0.80 7.15 -7.48
N ASN A 94 -1.30 6.95 -6.25
CA ASN A 94 -2.49 7.63 -5.75
C ASN A 94 -2.23 9.10 -5.43
N ALA A 95 -1.07 9.44 -4.85
CA ALA A 95 -0.69 10.83 -4.60
C ALA A 95 -0.65 11.64 -5.89
N ASP A 96 -0.09 11.09 -6.97
CA ASP A 96 0.00 11.78 -8.26
C ASP A 96 -1.37 12.13 -8.84
N LYS A 97 -2.39 11.29 -8.60
CA LYS A 97 -3.75 11.47 -9.13
C LYS A 97 -4.67 12.28 -8.19
N ALA A 98 -4.27 12.45 -6.94
CA ALA A 98 -5.10 13.08 -5.93
C ALA A 98 -5.05 14.62 -5.99
N PRO A 99 -6.06 15.31 -5.44
CA PRO A 99 -5.97 16.73 -5.11
C PRO A 99 -4.78 17.00 -4.17
N SER A 100 -4.15 18.17 -4.27
CA SER A 100 -2.87 18.44 -3.61
C SER A 100 -2.88 18.24 -2.09
N SER A 101 -3.96 18.58 -1.40
CA SER A 101 -4.07 18.37 0.05
C SER A 101 -4.10 16.89 0.44
N GLU A 102 -4.75 16.05 -0.36
CA GLU A 102 -4.81 14.60 -0.17
C GLU A 102 -3.48 13.96 -0.55
N ALA A 103 -2.90 14.37 -1.68
CA ALA A 103 -1.60 13.90 -2.14
C ALA A 103 -0.50 14.14 -1.11
N VAL A 104 -0.44 15.33 -0.51
CA VAL A 104 0.49 15.66 0.59
C VAL A 104 0.27 14.77 1.81
N ASN A 105 -0.99 14.44 2.15
CA ASN A 105 -1.28 13.54 3.26
C ASN A 105 -0.85 12.10 2.97
N ILE A 106 -0.94 11.65 1.72
CA ILE A 106 -0.43 10.34 1.30
C ILE A 106 1.08 10.28 1.48
N ILE A 107 1.82 11.28 0.98
CA ILE A 107 3.29 11.38 1.16
C ILE A 107 3.65 11.43 2.64
N ARG A 108 2.93 12.24 3.44
CA ARG A 108 3.11 12.29 4.89
C ARG A 108 2.92 10.93 5.54
N SER A 109 1.87 10.22 5.17
CA SER A 109 1.54 8.92 5.76
C SER A 109 2.60 7.89 5.43
N LEU A 110 3.06 7.86 4.17
CA LEU A 110 4.18 7.04 3.75
C LEU A 110 5.47 7.38 4.52
N TYR A 111 5.84 8.65 4.64
CA TYR A 111 7.05 9.05 5.37
C TYR A 111 7.00 8.62 6.83
N LEU A 112 5.84 8.79 7.47
CA LEU A 112 5.59 8.48 8.88
C LEU A 112 5.16 7.02 9.14
N ASP A 113 5.19 6.14 8.12
CA ASP A 113 4.91 4.70 8.28
C ASP A 113 6.05 4.00 9.04
N GLU A 114 5.76 3.25 10.12
CA GLU A 114 6.78 2.65 10.98
C GLU A 114 7.82 1.81 10.22
N ARG A 115 7.47 1.25 9.05
CA ARG A 115 8.39 0.54 8.16
C ARG A 115 9.56 1.43 7.69
N ASN A 116 9.34 2.74 7.57
CA ASN A 116 10.36 3.74 7.20
C ASN A 116 11.18 4.30 8.37
N LYS A 117 10.90 3.92 9.62
CA LYS A 117 11.52 4.54 10.81
C LYS A 117 13.05 4.57 10.79
N GLY A 118 13.69 3.56 10.21
CA GLY A 118 15.16 3.46 10.10
C GLY A 118 15.81 4.48 9.16
N ILE A 119 15.05 5.07 8.23
CA ILE A 119 15.56 6.00 7.21
C ILE A 119 15.06 7.44 7.39
N ARG A 120 14.18 7.69 8.36
CA ARG A 120 13.65 9.05 8.62
C ARG A 120 14.72 9.96 9.22
N ARG A 121 14.68 11.22 8.80
CA ARG A 121 15.51 12.29 9.35
C ARG A 121 14.68 13.04 10.41
N PRO A 122 15.26 13.41 11.57
CA PRO A 122 14.53 14.16 12.60
C PRO A 122 13.89 15.46 12.09
N ILE A 123 14.55 16.15 11.17
CA ILE A 123 14.02 17.38 10.55
C ILE A 123 12.83 17.09 9.63
N GLY A 124 12.86 15.96 8.92
CA GLY A 124 11.73 15.51 8.10
C GLY A 124 10.51 15.19 8.95
N GLU A 125 10.68 14.52 10.10
CA GLU A 125 9.57 14.29 11.03
C GLU A 125 8.97 15.59 11.57
N ARG A 126 9.79 16.61 11.89
CA ARG A 126 9.28 17.94 12.24
C ARG A 126 8.44 18.54 11.11
N ILE A 127 8.94 18.49 9.87
CA ILE A 127 8.27 19.04 8.69
C ILE A 127 6.94 18.32 8.42
N PHE A 128 6.93 16.98 8.39
CA PHE A 128 5.74 16.17 8.11
C PHE A 128 4.71 16.17 9.24
N ASN A 129 5.06 16.61 10.44
CA ASN A 129 4.11 16.85 11.53
C ASN A 129 3.67 18.32 11.65
N ASP A 130 4.30 19.25 10.93
CA ASP A 130 3.95 20.67 10.98
C ASP A 130 2.86 21.02 9.96
N GLN A 131 1.68 21.37 10.46
CA GLN A 131 0.52 21.75 9.63
C GLN A 131 0.76 22.96 8.74
N GLY A 132 1.67 23.86 9.11
CA GLY A 132 2.07 24.99 8.27
C GLY A 132 2.85 24.53 7.05
N CYS A 133 3.76 23.57 7.20
CA CYS A 133 4.51 22.99 6.10
C CYS A 133 3.59 22.23 5.14
N LEU A 134 2.71 21.37 5.66
CA LEU A 134 1.76 20.60 4.84
C LEU A 134 0.83 21.51 4.02
N LYS A 135 0.26 22.55 4.66
CA LYS A 135 -0.60 23.52 3.97
C LYS A 135 0.15 24.34 2.93
N TRP A 136 1.39 24.74 3.23
CA TRP A 136 2.20 25.49 2.29
C TRP A 136 2.51 24.64 1.06
N PHE A 137 2.96 23.40 1.25
CA PHE A 137 3.32 22.51 0.15
C PHE A 137 2.13 22.17 -0.73
N ALA A 138 0.94 21.92 -0.16
CA ALA A 138 -0.27 21.70 -0.94
C ALA A 138 -0.59 22.90 -1.86
N LYS A 139 -0.48 24.14 -1.35
CA LYS A 139 -0.68 25.35 -2.16
C LYS A 139 0.40 25.56 -3.21
N TYR A 140 1.66 25.28 -2.84
CA TYR A 140 2.78 25.31 -3.79
C TYR A 140 2.55 24.32 -4.94
N TRP A 141 2.08 23.11 -4.62
CA TRP A 141 1.80 22.10 -5.62
C TRP A 141 0.65 22.48 -6.56
N ASP A 142 -0.44 23.06 -6.02
CA ASP A 142 -1.51 23.63 -6.84
C ASP A 142 -0.99 24.73 -7.77
N TYR A 143 -0.07 25.58 -7.28
CA TYR A 143 0.57 26.63 -8.07
C TYR A 143 1.44 26.07 -9.20
N VAL A 144 2.31 25.09 -8.91
CA VAL A 144 3.17 24.43 -9.90
C VAL A 144 2.32 23.78 -11.00
N ARG A 145 1.29 23.00 -10.63
CA ARG A 145 0.38 22.39 -11.60
C ARG A 145 -0.32 23.42 -12.49
N TRP A 146 -0.67 24.56 -11.93
CA TRP A 146 -1.27 25.65 -12.69
C TRP A 146 -0.29 26.28 -13.67
N CYS A 147 0.97 26.52 -13.25
CA CYS A 147 2.02 27.11 -14.08
C CYS A 147 2.52 26.17 -15.19
N GLU A 148 2.72 24.88 -14.87
CA GLU A 148 3.36 23.92 -15.78
C GLU A 148 2.38 23.24 -16.74
N HIS A 149 1.07 23.42 -16.55
CA HIS A 149 0.00 22.90 -17.41
C HIS A 149 0.13 21.39 -17.72
N GLY A 150 0.56 20.59 -16.75
CA GLY A 150 0.74 19.14 -16.89
C GLY A 150 2.16 18.69 -17.27
N ASN A 151 3.13 19.61 -17.31
CA ASN A 151 4.56 19.29 -17.50
C ASN A 151 5.35 19.27 -16.19
N GLU A 152 4.68 19.47 -15.05
CA GLU A 152 5.31 19.34 -13.74
C GLU A 152 5.80 17.91 -13.49
N CYS A 153 6.87 17.76 -12.72
CA CYS A 153 7.27 16.47 -12.19
C CYS A 153 6.16 15.85 -11.32
N SER A 154 6.12 14.53 -11.22
CA SER A 154 5.15 13.85 -10.35
C SER A 154 5.54 14.02 -8.88
N LEU A 155 4.58 13.90 -7.95
CA LEU A 155 4.89 13.90 -6.53
C LEU A 155 5.71 12.69 -6.12
N SER A 156 5.54 11.58 -6.82
CA SER A 156 6.38 10.38 -6.70
C SER A 156 7.83 10.66 -7.07
N GLU A 157 8.10 11.47 -8.11
CA GLU A 157 9.45 11.91 -8.50
C GLU A 157 10.06 12.89 -7.48
N VAL A 158 9.25 13.79 -6.93
CA VAL A 158 9.70 14.71 -5.86
C VAL A 158 10.06 13.94 -4.59
N GLY A 159 9.24 12.95 -4.22
CA GLY A 159 9.44 12.10 -3.06
C GLY A 159 9.54 12.86 -1.73
N PHE A 160 10.09 12.20 -0.71
CA PHE A 160 10.25 12.79 0.61
C PHE A 160 11.35 13.85 0.66
N ASP A 161 12.47 13.57 -0.01
CA ASP A 161 13.65 14.45 0.03
C ASP A 161 13.35 15.77 -0.68
N GLY A 162 12.65 15.76 -1.82
CA GLY A 162 12.24 17.01 -2.48
C GLY A 162 11.28 17.84 -1.63
N PHE A 163 10.35 17.21 -0.91
CA PHE A 163 9.48 17.90 0.05
C PHE A 163 10.29 18.56 1.18
N ILE A 164 11.23 17.82 1.77
CA ILE A 164 12.08 18.32 2.85
C ILE A 164 12.98 19.45 2.35
N ASP A 165 13.65 19.26 1.22
CA ASP A 165 14.59 20.21 0.62
C ASP A 165 13.91 21.53 0.25
N THR A 166 12.62 21.51 -0.11
CA THR A 166 11.84 22.74 -0.33
C THR A 166 11.90 23.70 0.87
N PHE A 167 11.90 23.16 2.09
CA PHE A 167 11.98 23.97 3.31
C PHE A 167 13.42 24.19 3.78
N LEU A 168 14.35 23.29 3.47
CA LEU A 168 15.75 23.40 3.92
C LEU A 168 16.58 24.34 3.04
N ASN A 169 16.35 24.30 1.73
CA ASN A 169 17.07 25.07 0.73
C ASN A 169 16.05 25.83 -0.14
N PRO A 170 15.43 26.90 0.38
CA PRO A 170 14.29 27.54 -0.26
C PRO A 170 14.66 28.34 -1.52
N GLU A 171 15.93 28.66 -1.76
CA GLU A 171 16.38 29.55 -2.83
C GLU A 171 15.88 29.15 -4.23
N PRO A 172 16.02 27.89 -4.69
CA PRO A 172 15.56 27.50 -6.03
C PRO A 172 14.04 27.63 -6.18
N TYR A 173 13.30 27.38 -5.11
CA TYR A 173 11.84 27.46 -5.10
C TYR A 173 11.37 28.92 -5.07
N ILE A 174 12.12 29.81 -4.42
CA ILE A 174 11.85 31.25 -4.43
C ILE A 174 12.12 31.83 -5.82
N GLU A 175 13.22 31.43 -6.47
CA GLU A 175 13.51 31.83 -7.85
C GLU A 175 12.38 31.40 -8.81
N TYR A 176 11.87 30.18 -8.65
CA TYR A 176 10.72 29.70 -9.42
C TYR A 176 9.42 30.47 -9.11
N LEU A 177 9.16 30.82 -7.85
CA LEU A 177 7.96 31.54 -7.44
C LEU A 177 7.97 33.03 -7.80
N LEU A 178 9.16 33.59 -8.02
CA LEU A 178 9.39 35.00 -8.33
C LEU A 178 10.20 35.16 -9.64
N PRO A 179 9.67 34.68 -10.78
CA PRO A 179 10.36 34.86 -12.05
C PRO A 179 10.40 36.34 -12.41
N GLU A 180 11.60 36.86 -12.70
CA GLU A 180 11.80 38.28 -12.96
C GLU A 180 10.90 38.79 -14.09
N GLY A 181 10.01 39.74 -13.76
CA GLY A 181 9.11 40.37 -14.72
C GLY A 181 7.79 39.64 -14.99
N ASP A 182 7.53 38.50 -14.33
CA ASP A 182 6.26 37.75 -14.41
C ASP A 182 5.78 37.30 -13.01
N GLU A 183 6.04 38.11 -11.98
CA GLU A 183 5.71 37.70 -10.61
C GLU A 183 4.21 37.83 -10.31
N THR A 184 3.57 36.69 -10.08
CA THR A 184 2.17 36.59 -9.66
C THR A 184 1.95 37.02 -8.21
N HIS A 185 0.70 37.35 -7.85
CA HIS A 185 0.37 37.66 -6.46
C HIS A 185 0.53 36.42 -5.57
N GLU A 186 0.04 35.28 -6.05
CA GLU A 186 0.11 33.98 -5.41
C GLU A 186 1.56 33.54 -5.18
N GLY A 187 2.44 33.72 -6.20
CA GLY A 187 3.87 33.43 -6.09
C GLY A 187 4.56 34.24 -5.00
N LYS A 188 4.26 35.55 -4.91
CA LYS A 188 4.76 36.43 -3.83
C LYS A 188 4.31 35.99 -2.45
N GLU A 189 3.05 35.60 -2.29
CA GLU A 189 2.54 35.09 -1.02
C GLU A 189 3.20 33.77 -0.61
N LEU A 190 3.36 32.85 -1.56
CA LEU A 190 4.03 31.56 -1.35
C LEU A 190 5.49 31.78 -0.95
N ALA A 191 6.25 32.60 -1.66
CA ALA A 191 7.66 32.89 -1.35
C ALA A 191 7.83 33.52 0.04
N ALA A 192 7.01 34.52 0.37
CA ALA A 192 7.04 35.15 1.70
C ALA A 192 6.67 34.16 2.82
N SER A 193 5.74 33.25 2.56
CA SER A 193 5.36 32.20 3.51
C SER A 193 6.48 31.15 3.67
N LEU A 194 7.15 30.75 2.59
CA LEU A 194 8.26 29.81 2.61
C LEU A 194 9.41 30.31 3.48
N MET A 195 9.82 31.57 3.27
CA MET A 195 10.88 32.20 4.07
C MET A 195 10.56 32.25 5.56
N ARG A 196 9.29 32.48 5.93
CA ARG A 196 8.85 32.44 7.34
C ARG A 196 8.92 31.03 7.91
N ILE A 197 8.49 30.03 7.14
CA ILE A 197 8.55 28.62 7.55
C ILE A 197 10.00 28.18 7.72
N HIS A 198 10.86 28.43 6.72
CA HIS A 198 12.28 28.13 6.76
C HIS A 198 12.95 28.72 8.00
N LYS A 199 12.78 30.03 8.24
CA LYS A 199 13.32 30.70 9.43
C LYS A 199 12.85 30.07 10.74
N ARG A 200 11.59 29.62 10.83
CA ARG A 200 11.05 28.94 12.02
C ARG A 200 11.63 27.53 12.21
N LEU A 201 11.98 26.84 11.13
CA LEU A 201 12.50 25.48 11.18
C LEU A 201 14.00 25.44 11.50
N ILE A 202 14.76 26.37 10.92
CA ILE A 202 16.24 26.35 10.90
C ILE A 202 16.88 27.50 11.71
N GLY A 203 16.21 28.65 11.80
CA GLY A 203 16.69 29.82 12.56
C GLY A 203 16.37 29.74 14.05
#